data_AF-M1WUB4-F1
#
_entry.id   AF-M1WUB4-F1
#
_cell.length_a   1.000
_cell.length_b   1.000
_cell.length_c   1.000
_cell.angle_alpha   90.00
_cell.angle_beta   90.00
_cell.angle_gamma   90.00
#
_symmetry.space_group_name_H-M   'P 1'
#
loop_
_entity.id
_entity.type
_entity.pdbx_description
1 polymer ?
#
loop_
_entity_poly.entity_id
_entity_poly.type
_entity_poly.pdbx_seq_one_letter_code
_entity_poly.pdbx_strand_id
1 'polypeptide(L)'
;MSDDPMVEEFFSEVNDKYYPQVMEGLEMLEGSNISEGIEILARPLHTIKGVTGFMAGFEPASHFTHKIEDFLKKVQAGEVVSSPENVTLLSRGVNMIFQVLEQLRDNDVDEEEQEEVLGLITAASSSGQTETETVGAGVSVEIQEDVTIVHVKDPRVHLELQYKPILSAIMGVEPGDRILLDLSEVLTFGSTAWGAVASMGTTFKIATCCLTADAKQTLYGWGFDSTIAVYPDRDTYFTTQ
;
A
#
# COMPACT_ATOMS: atom_id res chain seq x y z
N MET A 1 -13.96 9.60 -32.53
CA MET A 1 -14.84 10.58 -31.86
C MET A 1 -16.00 9.81 -31.26
N SER A 2 -15.87 9.43 -29.99
CA SER A 2 -17.00 8.86 -29.26
C SER A 2 -17.95 10.01 -28.96
N ASP A 3 -19.10 10.09 -29.65
CA ASP A 3 -20.18 11.08 -29.42
C ASP A 3 -20.90 10.85 -28.07
N ASP A 4 -20.21 10.31 -27.07
CA ASP A 4 -20.77 10.03 -25.76
C ASP A 4 -20.60 11.27 -24.87
N PRO A 5 -21.69 11.97 -24.52
CA PRO A 5 -21.63 13.17 -23.69
C PRO A 5 -21.00 12.92 -22.32
N MET A 6 -21.02 11.67 -21.83
CA MET A 6 -20.35 11.29 -20.59
C MET A 6 -18.82 11.30 -20.73
N VAL A 7 -18.32 10.90 -21.90
CA VAL A 7 -16.88 10.94 -22.21
C VAL A 7 -16.44 12.41 -22.29
N GLU A 8 -17.17 13.26 -23.01
CA GLU A 8 -16.83 14.68 -23.11
C GLU A 8 -16.82 15.39 -21.75
N GLU A 9 -17.82 15.13 -20.89
CA GLU A 9 -17.88 15.68 -19.54
C GLU A 9 -16.68 15.23 -18.70
N PHE A 10 -16.32 13.94 -18.76
CA PHE A 10 -15.15 13.42 -18.06
C PHE A 10 -13.85 14.10 -18.52
N PHE A 11 -13.62 14.26 -19.82
CA PHE A 11 -12.43 14.96 -20.32
C PHE A 11 -12.40 16.43 -19.94
N SER A 12 -13.56 17.10 -19.87
CA SER A 12 -13.64 18.46 -19.31
C SER A 12 -13.24 18.48 -17.85
N GLU A 13 -13.73 17.55 -17.02
CA GLU A 13 -13.33 17.47 -15.61
C GLU A 13 -11.85 17.17 -15.42
N VAL A 14 -11.30 16.27 -16.24
CA VAL A 14 -9.87 15.94 -16.23
C VAL A 14 -9.04 17.18 -16.50
N ASN A 15 -9.37 17.97 -17.51
CA ASN A 15 -8.62 19.17 -17.86
C ASN A 15 -8.82 20.33 -16.88
N ASP A 16 -10.05 20.55 -16.40
CA ASP A 16 -10.37 21.73 -15.59
C ASP A 16 -10.08 21.54 -14.10
N LYS A 17 -10.22 20.30 -13.58
CA LYS A 17 -10.12 20.01 -12.15
C LYS A 17 -8.89 19.17 -11.82
N TYR A 18 -8.70 18.04 -12.50
CA TYR A 18 -7.70 17.05 -12.08
C TYR A 18 -6.29 17.39 -12.59
N TYR A 19 -6.16 17.92 -13.81
CA TYR A 19 -4.87 18.28 -14.39
C TYR A 19 -4.14 19.36 -13.56
N PRO A 20 -4.77 20.46 -13.10
CA PRO A 20 -4.11 21.43 -12.23
C PRO A 20 -3.63 20.82 -10.91
N GLN A 21 -4.42 19.95 -10.30
CA GLN A 21 -4.05 19.24 -9.06
C GLN A 21 -2.87 18.30 -9.29
N VAL A 22 -2.86 17.61 -10.43
CA VAL A 22 -1.73 16.74 -10.78
C VAL A 22 -0.47 17.55 -10.98
N MET A 23 -0.54 18.68 -11.70
CA MET A 23 0.63 19.56 -11.89
C MET A 23 1.19 20.08 -10.56
N GLU A 24 0.32 20.50 -9.63
CA GLU A 24 0.71 20.89 -8.27
C GLU A 24 1.42 19.76 -7.55
N GLY A 25 0.87 18.55 -7.61
CA GLY A 25 1.47 17.37 -7.00
C GLY A 25 2.84 17.02 -7.59
N LEU A 26 2.99 17.11 -8.91
CA LEU A 26 4.26 16.89 -9.63
C LEU A 26 5.31 17.94 -9.25
N GLU A 27 4.92 19.21 -9.13
CA GLU A 27 5.82 20.30 -8.71
C GLU A 27 6.36 20.03 -7.28
N MET A 28 5.51 19.55 -6.38
CA MET A 28 5.95 19.15 -5.03
C MET A 28 6.93 17.97 -5.05
N LEU A 29 6.73 16.99 -5.94
CA LEU A 29 7.67 15.87 -6.11
C LEU A 29 9.05 16.37 -6.57
N GLU A 30 9.09 17.28 -7.55
CA GLU A 30 10.34 17.90 -8.04
C GLU A 30 11.01 18.77 -6.98
N GLY A 31 10.22 19.47 -6.16
CA GLY A 31 10.66 20.26 -5.02
C GLY A 31 11.18 19.47 -3.82
N SER A 32 11.32 18.13 -3.94
CA SER A 32 11.70 17.21 -2.85
C SER A 32 10.69 17.13 -1.69
N ASN A 33 9.47 17.68 -1.86
CA ASN A 33 8.35 17.54 -0.93
C ASN A 33 7.51 16.30 -1.30
N ILE A 34 8.17 15.14 -1.30
CA ILE A 34 7.60 13.90 -1.85
C ILE A 34 6.29 13.51 -1.17
N SER A 35 6.21 13.57 0.16
CA SER A 35 4.99 13.20 0.90
C SER A 35 3.79 14.07 0.54
N GLU A 36 3.99 15.38 0.45
CA GLU A 36 2.94 16.35 0.11
C GLU A 36 2.50 16.18 -1.35
N GLY A 37 3.44 16.00 -2.27
CA GLY A 37 3.14 15.73 -3.68
C GLY A 37 2.31 14.46 -3.86
N ILE A 38 2.67 13.37 -3.17
CA ILE A 38 1.90 12.12 -3.18
C ILE A 38 0.48 12.33 -2.62
N GLU A 39 0.31 13.05 -1.51
CA GLU A 39 -1.01 13.32 -0.93
C GLU A 39 -1.92 14.11 -1.89
N ILE A 40 -1.37 15.10 -2.60
CA ILE A 40 -2.08 15.89 -3.61
C ILE A 40 -2.49 15.01 -4.79
N LEU A 41 -1.59 14.13 -5.25
CA LEU A 41 -1.82 13.21 -6.38
C LEU A 41 -2.82 12.09 -6.07
N ALA A 42 -2.94 11.64 -4.83
CA ALA A 42 -3.72 10.45 -4.48
C ALA A 42 -5.21 10.57 -4.89
N ARG A 43 -5.84 11.72 -4.66
CA ARG A 43 -7.27 11.95 -4.95
C ARG A 43 -7.60 12.02 -6.45
N PRO A 44 -6.94 12.86 -7.28
CA PRO A 44 -7.23 12.93 -8.71
C PRO A 44 -6.98 11.56 -9.38
N LEU A 45 -5.90 10.87 -9.04
CA LEU A 45 -5.61 9.54 -9.61
C LEU A 45 -6.67 8.49 -9.21
N HIS A 46 -7.07 8.46 -7.95
CA HIS A 46 -8.14 7.55 -7.50
C HIS A 46 -9.46 7.79 -8.23
N THR A 47 -9.78 9.06 -8.48
CA THR A 47 -11.00 9.46 -9.18
C THR A 47 -10.93 9.07 -10.66
N ILE A 48 -9.81 9.38 -11.34
CA ILE A 48 -9.57 9.00 -12.74
C ILE A 48 -9.68 7.48 -12.92
N LYS A 49 -9.03 6.69 -12.07
CA LYS A 49 -9.15 5.21 -12.07
C LYS A 49 -10.59 4.75 -11.92
N GLY A 50 -11.32 5.36 -10.99
CA GLY A 50 -12.71 5.02 -10.70
C GLY A 50 -13.60 5.27 -11.91
N VAL A 51 -13.57 6.47 -12.48
CA VAL A 51 -14.41 6.85 -13.62
C VAL A 51 -14.05 6.03 -14.87
N THR A 52 -12.75 5.90 -15.20
CA THR A 52 -12.29 5.10 -16.34
C THR A 52 -12.65 3.61 -16.22
N GLY A 53 -12.76 3.07 -15.01
CA GLY A 53 -13.19 1.69 -14.77
C GLY A 53 -14.65 1.41 -15.10
N PHE A 54 -15.50 2.45 -15.21
CA PHE A 54 -16.90 2.33 -15.62
C PHE A 54 -17.14 2.78 -17.08
N MET A 55 -16.13 3.31 -17.76
CA MET A 55 -16.22 3.79 -19.13
C MET A 55 -15.76 2.70 -20.10
N ALA A 56 -16.66 2.27 -20.99
CA ALA A 56 -16.35 1.26 -21.99
C ALA A 56 -15.23 1.73 -22.93
N GLY A 57 -14.18 0.93 -23.08
CA GLY A 57 -13.01 1.26 -23.89
C GLY A 57 -11.91 2.02 -23.15
N PHE A 58 -12.11 2.35 -21.87
CA PHE A 58 -11.12 3.02 -21.01
C PHE A 58 -10.50 2.10 -19.96
N GLU A 59 -10.76 0.79 -20.03
CA GLU A 59 -10.17 -0.22 -19.14
C GLU A 59 -8.64 -0.16 -19.11
N PRO A 60 -7.92 0.06 -20.24
CA PRO A 60 -6.46 0.23 -20.22
C PRO A 60 -6.00 1.42 -19.36
N ALA A 61 -6.70 2.56 -19.44
CA ALA A 61 -6.40 3.73 -18.60
C ALA A 61 -6.65 3.45 -17.11
N SER A 62 -7.72 2.73 -16.78
CA SER A 62 -8.01 2.33 -15.39
C SER A 62 -6.92 1.41 -14.85
N HIS A 63 -6.52 0.40 -15.63
CA HIS A 63 -5.44 -0.52 -15.27
C HIS A 63 -4.10 0.19 -15.11
N PHE A 64 -3.72 1.06 -16.05
CA PHE A 64 -2.49 1.83 -15.98
C PHE A 64 -2.47 2.76 -14.76
N THR A 65 -3.54 3.53 -14.55
CA THR A 65 -3.69 4.42 -13.38
C THR A 65 -3.56 3.66 -12.07
N HIS A 66 -4.13 2.46 -11.97
CA HIS A 66 -4.00 1.61 -10.80
C HIS A 66 -2.54 1.23 -10.51
N LYS A 67 -1.75 0.86 -11.54
CA LYS A 67 -0.33 0.55 -11.35
C LYS A 67 0.49 1.75 -10.89
N ILE A 68 0.17 2.94 -11.40
CA ILE A 68 0.81 4.19 -10.94
C ILE A 68 0.40 4.50 -9.49
N GLU A 69 -0.88 4.34 -9.13
CA GLU A 69 -1.37 4.54 -7.76
C GLU A 69 -0.71 3.58 -6.77
N ASP A 70 -0.50 2.32 -7.16
CA ASP A 70 0.22 1.33 -6.36
C ASP A 70 1.69 1.72 -6.16
N PHE A 71 2.38 2.16 -7.22
CA PHE A 71 3.76 2.62 -7.12
C PHE A 71 3.88 3.86 -6.22
N LEU A 72 2.97 4.82 -6.38
CA LEU A 72 2.86 6.01 -5.55
C LEU A 72 2.68 5.66 -4.07
N LYS A 73 1.82 4.68 -3.75
CA LYS A 73 1.65 4.18 -2.37
C LYS A 73 2.90 3.51 -1.83
N LYS A 74 3.62 2.74 -2.66
CA LYS A 74 4.89 2.11 -2.25
C LYS A 74 5.97 3.13 -1.94
N VAL A 75 6.07 4.19 -2.73
CA VAL A 75 6.99 5.31 -2.45
C VAL A 75 6.56 6.01 -1.15
N GLN A 76 5.27 6.27 -0.96
CA GLN A 76 4.74 6.87 0.28
C GLN A 76 5.00 6.00 1.52
N ALA A 77 4.87 4.69 1.38
CA ALA A 77 5.08 3.71 2.43
C ALA A 77 6.56 3.43 2.72
N GLY A 78 7.48 3.99 1.92
CA GLY A 78 8.92 3.73 2.01
C GLY A 78 9.34 2.34 1.50
N GLU A 79 8.43 1.59 0.87
CA GLU A 79 8.73 0.30 0.23
C GLU A 79 9.59 0.46 -1.03
N VAL A 80 9.49 1.63 -1.68
CA VAL A 80 10.37 2.05 -2.77
C VAL A 80 11.14 3.28 -2.30
N VAL A 81 12.48 3.20 -2.38
CA VAL A 81 13.35 4.34 -2.06
C VAL A 81 12.97 5.53 -2.92
N SER A 82 12.73 6.67 -2.30
CA SER A 82 12.40 7.92 -3.00
C SER A 82 13.66 8.58 -3.61
N SER A 83 14.41 7.82 -4.41
CA SER A 83 15.57 8.32 -5.13
C SER A 83 15.12 9.25 -6.28
N PRO A 84 15.99 10.15 -6.76
CA PRO A 84 15.68 11.02 -7.89
C PRO A 84 15.18 10.25 -9.12
N GLU A 85 15.73 9.05 -9.37
CA GLU A 85 15.31 8.18 -10.46
C GLU A 85 13.88 7.67 -10.27
N ASN A 86 13.53 7.21 -9.06
CA ASN A 86 12.19 6.69 -8.76
C ASN A 86 11.14 7.80 -8.71
N VAL A 87 11.50 9.00 -8.24
CA VAL A 87 10.62 10.18 -8.28
C VAL A 87 10.38 10.62 -9.71
N THR A 88 11.43 10.64 -10.55
CA THR A 88 11.30 10.94 -11.99
C THR A 88 10.41 9.90 -12.68
N LEU A 89 10.58 8.62 -12.35
CA LEU A 89 9.76 7.54 -12.88
C LEU A 89 8.29 7.67 -12.44
N LEU A 90 8.03 8.05 -11.18
CA LEU A 90 6.68 8.33 -10.68
C LEU A 90 6.06 9.49 -11.45
N SER A 91 6.78 10.60 -11.61
CA SER A 91 6.31 11.75 -12.39
C SER A 91 6.04 11.39 -13.85
N ARG A 92 6.89 10.56 -14.48
CA ARG A 92 6.66 10.06 -15.85
C ARG A 92 5.37 9.23 -15.90
N GLY A 93 5.17 8.31 -14.97
CA GLY A 93 3.96 7.48 -14.89
C GLY A 93 2.68 8.30 -14.70
N VAL A 94 2.71 9.32 -13.85
CA VAL A 94 1.57 10.21 -13.61
C VAL A 94 1.22 11.03 -14.85
N ASN A 95 2.22 11.60 -15.55
CA ASN A 95 1.99 12.31 -16.81
C ASN A 95 1.43 11.37 -17.90
N MET A 96 1.93 10.14 -17.96
CA MET A 96 1.51 9.13 -18.93
C MET A 96 0.01 8.81 -18.81
N ILE A 97 -0.60 8.92 -17.62
CA ILE A 97 -2.04 8.70 -17.47
C ILE A 97 -2.85 9.61 -18.40
N PHE A 98 -2.48 10.88 -18.52
CA PHE A 98 -3.16 11.82 -19.40
C PHE A 98 -2.90 11.51 -20.86
N GLN A 99 -1.69 11.06 -21.21
CA GLN A 99 -1.38 10.61 -22.57
C GLN A 99 -2.22 9.39 -22.95
N VAL A 100 -2.35 8.39 -22.07
CA VAL A 100 -3.19 7.20 -22.28
C VAL A 100 -4.66 7.61 -22.46
N LEU A 101 -5.17 8.55 -21.66
CA LEU A 101 -6.52 9.07 -21.83
C LEU A 101 -6.73 9.71 -23.21
N GLU A 102 -5.82 10.59 -23.64
CA GLU A 102 -5.88 11.23 -24.96
C GLU A 102 -5.78 10.21 -26.11
N GLN A 103 -4.86 9.25 -26.01
CA GLN A 103 -4.70 8.16 -26.99
C GLN A 103 -5.97 7.33 -27.15
N LEU A 104 -6.62 6.97 -26.04
CA LEU A 104 -7.89 6.23 -26.07
C LEU A 104 -9.03 7.07 -26.67
N ARG A 105 -9.06 8.37 -26.42
CA ARG A 105 -10.03 9.30 -27.04
C ARG A 105 -9.86 9.33 -28.56
N ASP A 106 -8.62 9.42 -29.01
CA ASP A 106 -8.28 9.61 -30.42
C ASP A 106 -8.13 8.28 -31.19
N ASN A 107 -8.28 7.14 -30.48
CA ASN A 107 -8.10 5.76 -30.98
C ASN A 107 -6.69 5.52 -31.55
N ASP A 108 -5.69 6.15 -30.95
CA ASP A 108 -4.28 6.09 -31.32
C ASP A 108 -3.47 5.53 -30.15
N VAL A 109 -3.68 4.24 -29.84
CA VAL A 109 -3.10 3.60 -28.66
C VAL A 109 -1.64 3.22 -28.92
N ASP A 110 -0.73 3.83 -28.17
CA ASP A 110 0.67 3.41 -28.12
C ASP A 110 0.89 2.55 -26.86
N GLU A 111 0.87 1.24 -27.04
CA GLU A 111 1.03 0.26 -25.95
C GLU A 111 2.50 0.08 -25.57
N GLU A 112 3.46 0.38 -26.46
CA GLU A 112 4.89 0.11 -26.24
C GLU A 112 5.45 1.02 -25.14
N GLU A 113 5.09 2.31 -25.16
CA GLU A 113 5.53 3.25 -24.13
C GLU A 113 4.90 2.95 -22.75
N GLN A 114 3.64 2.48 -22.74
CA GLN A 114 2.95 2.07 -21.51
C GLN A 114 3.64 0.86 -20.88
N GLU A 115 3.94 -0.17 -21.68
CA GLU A 115 4.64 -1.37 -21.22
C GLU A 115 6.05 -1.05 -20.69
N GLU A 116 6.78 -0.15 -21.34
CA GLU A 116 8.09 0.32 -20.88
C GLU A 116 8.00 0.91 -19.46
N VAL A 117 7.08 1.86 -19.25
CA VAL A 117 6.90 2.53 -17.95
C VAL A 117 6.48 1.53 -16.87
N LEU A 118 5.55 0.62 -17.19
CA LEU A 118 5.13 -0.44 -16.25
C LEU A 118 6.27 -1.40 -15.92
N GLY A 119 7.11 -1.74 -16.89
CA GLY A 119 8.31 -2.54 -16.71
C GLY A 119 9.30 -1.88 -15.76
N LEU A 120 9.57 -0.58 -15.96
CA LEU A 120 10.44 0.21 -15.08
C LEU A 120 9.88 0.31 -13.66
N ILE A 121 8.58 0.56 -13.49
CA ILE A 121 7.93 0.63 -12.18
C ILE A 121 8.00 -0.71 -11.45
N THR A 122 7.81 -1.81 -12.17
CA THR A 122 7.92 -3.16 -11.63
C THR A 122 9.36 -3.45 -11.21
N ALA A 123 10.34 -3.08 -12.06
CA ALA A 123 11.75 -3.21 -11.75
C ALA A 123 12.15 -2.38 -10.52
N ALA A 124 11.74 -1.11 -10.44
CA ALA A 124 11.99 -0.24 -9.28
C ALA A 124 11.35 -0.79 -8.00
N SER A 125 10.13 -1.32 -8.10
CA SER A 125 9.44 -1.99 -6.99
C SER A 125 10.12 -3.28 -6.53
N SER A 126 10.93 -3.90 -7.40
CA SER A 126 11.68 -5.13 -7.08
C SER A 126 13.14 -4.87 -6.71
N SER A 127 13.73 -3.78 -7.20
CA SER A 127 15.15 -3.42 -7.00
C SER A 127 15.39 -2.72 -5.66
N GLY A 128 14.31 -2.38 -4.93
CA GLY A 128 14.34 -2.14 -3.48
C GLY A 128 14.63 -3.40 -2.66
N GLN A 129 14.68 -4.59 -3.28
CA GLN A 129 15.16 -5.83 -2.65
C GLN A 129 16.69 -5.90 -2.69
N THR A 130 17.35 -4.96 -2.04
CA THR A 130 18.66 -5.26 -1.43
C THR A 130 18.36 -5.53 0.02
N GLU A 131 18.55 -6.76 0.46
CA GLU A 131 18.44 -7.31 1.83
C GLU A 131 18.45 -6.24 2.94
N THR A 132 17.29 -5.66 3.23
CA THR A 132 16.93 -5.03 4.49
C THR A 132 15.41 -5.06 4.53
N GLU A 133 14.87 -5.86 5.45
CA GLU A 133 13.44 -6.06 5.66
C GLU A 133 12.70 -4.72 5.84
N THR A 134 12.08 -4.20 4.78
CA THR A 134 11.14 -3.08 4.86
C THR A 134 9.73 -3.63 4.95
N VAL A 135 9.33 -3.91 6.18
CA VAL A 135 7.92 -4.07 6.51
C VAL A 135 7.31 -2.67 6.55
N GLY A 136 6.22 -2.44 5.82
CA GLY A 136 5.69 -1.11 5.48
C GLY A 136 5.46 -0.15 6.65
N ALA A 137 5.17 1.14 6.33
CA ALA A 137 5.15 2.35 7.17
C ALA A 137 4.49 2.34 8.58
N GLY A 138 3.93 1.23 9.05
CA GLY A 138 3.39 1.06 10.40
C GLY A 138 4.08 -0.03 11.22
N VAL A 139 5.11 -0.68 10.68
CA VAL A 139 5.67 -1.91 11.26
C VAL A 139 7.20 -1.93 11.11
N SER A 140 7.90 -2.52 12.06
CA SER A 140 9.30 -2.91 11.88
C SER A 140 9.52 -4.36 12.28
N VAL A 141 10.40 -5.06 11.58
CA VAL A 141 10.72 -6.45 11.89
C VAL A 141 12.11 -6.59 12.49
N GLU A 142 12.21 -7.45 13.48
CA GLU A 142 13.45 -7.84 14.16
C GLU A 142 13.45 -9.37 14.27
N ILE A 143 14.60 -10.02 14.09
CA ILE A 143 14.76 -11.46 14.35
C ILE A 143 15.51 -11.64 15.67
N GLN A 144 14.92 -12.37 16.61
CA GLN A 144 15.54 -12.74 17.87
C GLN A 144 15.29 -14.22 18.18
N GLU A 145 16.35 -14.98 18.48
CA GLU A 145 16.24 -16.39 18.91
C GLU A 145 15.31 -17.25 18.03
N ASP A 146 15.50 -17.16 16.70
CA ASP A 146 14.68 -17.86 15.69
C ASP A 146 13.18 -17.51 15.71
N VAL A 147 12.85 -16.32 16.21
CA VAL A 147 11.51 -15.74 16.20
C VAL A 147 11.53 -14.44 15.42
N THR A 148 10.65 -14.32 14.44
CA THR A 148 10.41 -13.06 13.75
C THR A 148 9.48 -12.20 14.59
N ILE A 149 9.98 -11.08 15.08
CA ILE A 149 9.24 -10.11 15.87
C ILE A 149 8.77 -9.00 14.96
N VAL A 150 7.48 -8.76 14.97
CA VAL A 150 6.82 -7.73 14.16
C VAL A 150 6.33 -6.65 15.13
N HIS A 151 7.05 -5.54 15.19
CA HIS A 151 6.70 -4.38 16.01
C HIS A 151 5.68 -3.51 15.29
N VAL A 152 4.49 -3.37 15.86
CA VAL A 152 3.43 -2.53 15.29
C VAL A 152 3.48 -1.14 15.93
N LYS A 153 3.79 -0.14 15.12
CA LYS A 153 4.00 1.26 15.54
C LYS A 153 2.73 2.10 15.49
N ASP A 154 1.75 1.69 14.70
CA ASP A 154 0.47 2.39 14.61
C ASP A 154 -0.32 2.28 15.93
N PRO A 155 -0.63 3.40 16.62
CA PRO A 155 -1.36 3.34 17.88
C PRO A 155 -2.81 2.86 17.71
N ARG A 156 -3.36 2.89 16.49
CA ARG A 156 -4.72 2.44 16.19
C ARG A 156 -4.73 1.69 14.87
N VAL A 157 -5.01 0.39 14.93
CA VAL A 157 -5.01 -0.50 13.77
C VAL A 157 -6.44 -0.91 13.42
N HIS A 158 -7.07 -0.20 12.47
CA HIS A 158 -8.46 -0.44 12.05
C HIS A 158 -8.64 -0.39 10.53
N LEU A 159 -7.81 0.39 9.84
CA LEU A 159 -7.89 0.59 8.39
C LEU A 159 -7.00 -0.40 7.65
N GLU A 160 -7.39 -0.73 6.43
CA GLU A 160 -6.67 -1.69 5.57
C GLU A 160 -5.20 -1.29 5.34
N LEU A 161 -4.94 0.00 5.16
CA LEU A 161 -3.61 0.57 5.01
C LEU A 161 -2.70 0.33 6.24
N GLN A 162 -3.28 0.10 7.42
CA GLN A 162 -2.55 -0.08 8.69
C GLN A 162 -2.24 -1.54 8.97
N TYR A 163 -3.18 -2.46 8.72
CA TYR A 163 -2.96 -3.88 8.98
C TYR A 163 -2.34 -4.63 7.80
N LYS A 164 -2.44 -4.14 6.56
CA LYS A 164 -1.75 -4.75 5.41
C LYS A 164 -0.23 -4.88 5.59
N PRO A 165 0.49 -3.86 6.11
CA PRO A 165 1.91 -4.00 6.43
C PRO A 165 2.20 -5.15 7.41
N ILE A 166 1.34 -5.36 8.42
CA ILE A 166 1.46 -6.47 9.37
C ILE A 166 1.32 -7.82 8.65
N LEU A 167 0.31 -7.96 7.79
CA LEU A 167 0.10 -9.18 7.02
C LEU A 167 1.27 -9.46 6.08
N SER A 168 1.78 -8.41 5.42
CA SER A 168 2.96 -8.50 4.55
C SER A 168 4.18 -9.00 5.33
N ALA A 169 4.39 -8.47 6.54
CA ALA A 169 5.44 -8.94 7.46
C ALA A 169 5.34 -10.46 7.70
N ILE A 170 4.13 -10.91 8.06
CA ILE A 170 3.86 -12.32 8.37
C ILE A 170 4.08 -13.19 7.12
N MET A 171 3.64 -12.74 5.94
CA MET A 171 3.82 -13.47 4.68
C MET A 171 5.28 -13.60 4.25
N GLY A 172 6.15 -12.68 4.68
CA GLY A 172 7.58 -12.73 4.41
C GLY A 172 8.33 -13.79 5.24
N VAL A 173 7.70 -14.36 6.25
CA VAL A 173 8.30 -15.38 7.13
C VAL A 173 8.14 -16.77 6.52
N GLU A 174 9.11 -17.66 6.72
CA GLU A 174 9.00 -19.05 6.25
C GLU A 174 7.83 -19.77 6.97
N PRO A 175 6.97 -20.51 6.24
CA PRO A 175 5.87 -21.23 6.85
C PRO A 175 6.34 -22.26 7.90
N GLY A 176 5.95 -22.04 9.16
CA GLY A 176 6.31 -22.91 10.29
C GLY A 176 7.15 -22.23 11.36
N ASP A 177 7.79 -21.11 11.00
CA ASP A 177 8.54 -20.28 11.93
C ASP A 177 7.62 -19.52 12.89
N ARG A 178 8.20 -19.15 14.03
CA ARG A 178 7.50 -18.48 15.12
C ARG A 178 7.47 -16.98 14.86
N ILE A 179 6.29 -16.39 14.99
CA ILE A 179 6.08 -14.96 14.79
C ILE A 179 5.53 -14.36 16.08
N LEU A 180 6.14 -13.28 16.56
CA LEU A 180 5.66 -12.53 17.71
C LEU A 180 5.25 -11.12 17.26
N LEU A 181 3.96 -10.80 17.37
CA LEU A 181 3.45 -9.45 17.19
C LEU A 181 3.62 -8.65 18.49
N ASP A 182 4.57 -7.71 18.49
CA ASP A 182 4.75 -6.77 19.60
C ASP A 182 3.80 -5.58 19.42
N LEU A 183 2.81 -5.51 20.30
CA LEU A 183 1.76 -4.48 20.29
C LEU A 183 1.96 -3.43 21.40
N SER A 184 3.18 -3.27 21.92
CA SER A 184 3.50 -2.34 23.01
C SER A 184 3.14 -0.87 22.72
N GLU A 185 3.15 -0.46 21.45
CA GLU A 185 2.75 0.89 21.02
C GLU A 185 1.28 0.98 20.58
N VAL A 186 0.57 -0.15 20.49
CA VAL A 186 -0.79 -0.21 19.96
C VAL A 186 -1.82 0.01 21.06
N LEU A 187 -2.65 1.04 20.92
CA LEU A 187 -3.73 1.35 21.85
C LEU A 187 -5.01 0.58 21.55
N THR A 188 -5.37 0.47 20.27
CA THR A 188 -6.61 -0.19 19.82
C THR A 188 -6.36 -1.01 18.56
N PHE A 189 -6.98 -2.18 18.46
CA PHE A 189 -6.82 -3.11 17.34
C PHE A 189 -8.19 -3.66 16.96
N GLY A 190 -8.68 -3.26 15.79
CA GLY A 190 -10.04 -3.53 15.33
C GLY A 190 -10.28 -4.99 14.95
N SER A 191 -11.55 -5.41 14.96
CA SER A 191 -11.92 -6.81 14.68
C SER A 191 -11.58 -7.24 13.25
N THR A 192 -11.69 -6.37 12.26
CA THR A 192 -11.29 -6.66 10.87
C THR A 192 -9.80 -6.95 10.77
N ALA A 193 -8.98 -6.13 11.42
CA ALA A 193 -7.54 -6.32 11.45
C ALA A 193 -7.18 -7.61 12.19
N TRP A 194 -7.80 -7.87 13.35
CA TRP A 194 -7.58 -9.12 14.09
C TRP A 194 -7.99 -10.34 13.29
N GLY A 195 -9.14 -10.29 12.60
CA GLY A 195 -9.61 -11.37 11.74
C GLY A 195 -8.63 -11.67 10.61
N ALA A 196 -8.02 -10.64 10.02
CA ALA A 196 -6.99 -10.82 9.00
C ALA A 196 -5.76 -11.54 9.56
N VAL A 197 -5.24 -11.11 10.72
CA VAL A 197 -4.10 -11.78 11.39
C VAL A 197 -4.47 -13.21 11.81
N ALA A 198 -5.64 -13.40 12.40
CA ALA A 198 -6.12 -14.69 12.88
C ALA A 198 -6.28 -15.71 11.74
N SER A 199 -6.65 -15.25 10.54
CA SER A 199 -6.72 -16.09 9.35
C SER A 199 -5.36 -16.64 8.92
N MET A 200 -4.27 -15.94 9.26
CA MET A 200 -2.90 -16.39 8.99
C MET A 200 -2.38 -17.37 10.05
N GLY A 201 -2.97 -17.37 11.26
CA GLY A 201 -2.59 -18.26 12.37
C GLY A 201 -2.86 -19.74 12.11
N THR A 202 -3.57 -20.09 11.02
CA THR A 202 -3.68 -21.50 10.57
C THR A 202 -2.43 -21.99 9.84
N THR A 203 -1.66 -21.06 9.27
CA THR A 203 -0.48 -21.35 8.44
C THR A 203 0.81 -21.03 9.20
N PHE A 204 0.80 -19.95 9.99
CA PHE A 204 1.96 -19.46 10.74
C PHE A 204 1.73 -19.61 12.25
N LYS A 205 2.81 -19.81 13.01
CA LYS A 205 2.73 -19.84 14.49
C LYS A 205 2.77 -18.43 15.03
N ILE A 206 1.61 -17.79 15.14
CA ILE A 206 1.49 -16.40 15.54
C ILE A 206 1.22 -16.30 17.05
N ALA A 207 2.03 -15.49 17.72
CA ALA A 207 1.82 -15.02 19.07
C ALA A 207 1.78 -13.49 19.10
N THR A 208 1.24 -12.92 20.17
CA THR A 208 1.24 -11.48 20.43
C THR A 208 1.59 -11.19 21.88
N CYS A 209 2.23 -10.05 22.13
CA CYS A 209 2.51 -9.56 23.47
C CYS A 209 2.10 -8.09 23.65
N CYS A 210 2.07 -7.64 24.91
CA CYS A 210 1.87 -6.23 25.29
C CYS A 210 0.48 -5.64 24.95
N LEU A 211 -0.56 -6.47 24.79
CA LEU A 211 -1.89 -5.95 24.45
C LEU A 211 -2.51 -5.07 25.55
N THR A 212 -3.08 -3.95 25.13
CA THR A 212 -3.99 -3.13 25.94
C THR A 212 -5.31 -3.85 26.25
N ALA A 213 -6.05 -3.34 27.22
CA ALA A 213 -7.36 -3.88 27.58
C ALA A 213 -8.36 -3.87 26.41
N ASP A 214 -8.33 -2.81 25.58
CA ASP A 214 -9.21 -2.65 24.41
C ASP A 214 -8.90 -3.67 23.31
N ALA A 215 -7.61 -3.85 22.99
CA ALA A 215 -7.16 -4.86 22.04
C ALA A 215 -7.48 -6.28 22.53
N LYS A 216 -7.28 -6.57 23.83
CA LYS A 216 -7.67 -7.86 24.45
C LYS A 216 -9.17 -8.10 24.35
N GLN A 217 -9.98 -7.09 24.67
CA GLN A 217 -11.43 -7.23 24.61
C GLN A 217 -11.91 -7.61 23.21
N THR A 218 -11.33 -6.99 22.18
CA THR A 218 -11.66 -7.32 20.78
C THR A 218 -11.17 -8.73 20.41
N LEU A 219 -9.93 -9.08 20.76
CA LEU A 219 -9.36 -10.40 20.45
C LEU A 219 -10.19 -11.54 21.05
N TYR A 220 -10.47 -11.48 22.35
CA TYR A 220 -11.22 -12.53 23.05
C TYR A 220 -12.71 -12.49 22.73
N GLY A 221 -13.29 -11.29 22.54
CA GLY A 221 -14.70 -11.14 22.21
C GLY A 221 -15.10 -11.81 20.89
N TRP A 222 -14.14 -11.95 19.97
CA TRP A 222 -14.32 -12.60 18.67
C TRP A 222 -13.68 -13.99 18.56
N GLY A 223 -13.03 -14.48 19.62
CA GLY A 223 -12.43 -15.82 19.68
C GLY A 223 -11.15 -16.00 18.85
N PHE A 224 -10.43 -14.91 18.57
CA PHE A 224 -9.21 -14.94 17.77
C PHE A 224 -8.01 -15.54 18.52
N ASP A 225 -8.12 -15.70 19.84
CA ASP A 225 -7.15 -16.43 20.68
C ASP A 225 -7.02 -17.92 20.31
N SER A 226 -7.97 -18.46 19.54
CA SER A 226 -7.90 -19.83 19.03
C SER A 226 -6.76 -20.06 18.02
N THR A 227 -6.32 -19.01 17.31
CA THR A 227 -5.24 -19.08 16.31
C THR A 227 -4.07 -18.15 16.63
N ILE A 228 -4.19 -17.32 17.67
CA ILE A 228 -3.17 -16.37 18.09
C ILE A 228 -2.88 -16.56 19.58
N ALA A 229 -1.66 -16.98 19.92
CA ALA A 229 -1.25 -17.10 21.31
C ALA A 229 -1.02 -15.71 21.95
N VAL A 230 -1.45 -15.51 23.19
CA VAL A 230 -1.35 -14.20 23.87
C VAL A 230 -0.41 -14.29 25.07
N TYR A 231 0.59 -13.41 25.11
CA TYR A 231 1.56 -13.27 26.18
C TYR A 231 1.46 -11.87 26.81
N PRO A 232 1.79 -11.72 28.11
CA PRO A 232 1.74 -10.41 28.77
C PRO A 232 2.81 -9.45 28.22
N ASP A 233 4.02 -9.95 27.98
CA ASP A 233 5.19 -9.18 27.55
C ASP A 233 6.18 -10.07 26.77
N ARG A 234 7.18 -9.43 26.15
CA ARG A 234 8.21 -10.09 25.33
C ARG A 234 9.04 -11.07 26.16
N ASP A 235 9.43 -10.71 27.38
CA ASP A 235 10.25 -11.56 28.25
C ASP A 235 9.53 -12.87 28.60
N THR A 236 8.24 -12.78 28.93
CA THR A 236 7.40 -13.93 29.22
C THR A 236 7.27 -14.84 28.01
N TYR A 237 7.16 -14.28 26.80
CA TYR A 237 7.13 -15.07 25.57
C TYR A 237 8.40 -15.92 25.43
N PHE A 238 9.59 -15.32 25.47
CA PHE A 238 10.87 -16.02 25.26
C PHE A 238 11.23 -17.00 26.38
N THR A 239 10.83 -16.71 27.62
CA THR A 239 11.07 -17.60 28.76
C THR A 239 10.12 -18.81 28.83
N THR A 240 9.00 -18.78 28.08
CA THR A 240 7.97 -19.84 28.09
C THR A 240 7.98 -20.70 26.82
N GLN A 241 8.93 -20.47 25.91
CA GLN A 241 9.02 -21.16 24.59
C GLN A 241 9.54 -22.59 24.61
#